data_AF-A0A1S9AFP0-F1
#
_entry.id   AF-A0A1S9AFP0-F1
#
_cell.length_a   1.000
_cell.length_b   1.000
_cell.length_c   1.000
_cell.angle_alpha   90.00
_cell.angle_beta   90.00
_cell.angle_gamma   90.00
#
_symmetry.space_group_name_H-M   'P 1'
#
loop_
_entity.id
_entity.type
_entity.pdbx_description
1 polymer ?
#
loop_
_entity_poly.entity_id
_entity_poly.type
_entity_poly.pdbx_seq_one_letter_code
_entity_poly.pdbx_strand_id
1 'polypeptide(L)'
;MAEELALLGIEDEIADAPREADIDEDVYVIWADNLPIWQMFRRLQNKWNFVAMPDNELIMTGIPYPNIEGMLRTSQGVKKKDWPGIIADIEAMEDAALTGFNEAVVARRKEKQRERERQAAAARRQ
;
A
#
# COMPACT_ATOMS: atom_id res chain seq x y z
N MET A 1 -32.79 9.67 23.37
CA MET A 1 -32.13 8.63 22.55
C MET A 1 -32.94 8.31 21.30
N ALA A 2 -34.14 7.70 21.39
CA ALA A 2 -34.93 7.38 20.19
C ALA A 2 -35.50 8.62 19.44
N GLU A 3 -35.92 9.67 20.17
CA GLU A 3 -36.44 10.90 19.54
C GLU A 3 -35.38 11.76 18.83
N GLU A 4 -34.10 11.68 19.24
CA GLU A 4 -33.03 12.48 18.65
C GLU A 4 -32.56 11.91 17.29
N LEU A 5 -32.72 10.61 17.08
CA LEU A 5 -32.34 9.91 15.84
C LEU A 5 -33.36 10.12 14.72
N ALA A 6 -34.65 10.20 15.06
CA ALA A 6 -35.71 10.50 14.10
C ALA A 6 -35.58 11.92 13.49
N LEU A 7 -35.02 12.87 14.26
CA LEU A 7 -34.76 14.25 13.82
C LEU A 7 -33.67 14.35 12.75
N LEU A 8 -32.81 13.32 12.62
CA LEU A 8 -31.73 13.24 11.63
C LEU A 8 -32.12 12.43 10.38
N GLY A 9 -33.37 11.95 10.29
CA GLY A 9 -33.87 11.20 9.13
C GLY A 9 -33.20 9.84 8.93
N ILE A 10 -32.61 9.27 9.98
CA ILE A 10 -32.01 7.94 9.94
C ILE A 10 -33.06 6.95 10.42
N GLU A 11 -33.64 6.22 9.47
CA GLU A 11 -34.54 5.10 9.76
C GLU A 11 -33.76 4.00 10.51
N ASP A 12 -34.35 3.50 11.60
CA ASP A 12 -33.75 2.53 12.54
C ASP A 12 -33.29 1.22 11.84
N GLU A 13 -33.81 0.93 10.64
CA GLU A 13 -33.43 -0.24 9.85
C GLU A 13 -32.00 -0.19 9.27
N ILE A 14 -31.35 0.98 9.25
CA ILE A 14 -29.99 1.12 8.71
C ILE A 14 -28.92 0.77 9.75
N ALA A 15 -29.26 0.77 11.04
CA ALA A 15 -28.30 0.57 12.12
C ALA A 15 -27.84 -0.89 12.29
N ASP A 16 -28.68 -1.86 11.93
CA ASP A 16 -28.46 -3.29 12.17
C ASP A 16 -28.32 -4.14 10.89
N ALA A 17 -28.23 -3.51 9.72
CA ALA A 17 -27.90 -4.23 8.49
C ALA A 17 -26.42 -4.69 8.54
N PRO A 18 -26.11 -6.00 8.52
CA PRO A 18 -24.75 -6.44 8.29
C PRO A 18 -24.32 -5.88 6.92
N ARG A 19 -23.31 -5.02 6.91
CA ARG A 19 -22.72 -4.48 5.68
C ARG A 19 -21.95 -5.59 4.96
N GLU A 20 -22.66 -6.56 4.41
CA GLU A 20 -22.15 -7.37 3.30
C GLU A 20 -22.22 -6.49 2.04
N ALA A 21 -21.33 -5.49 1.97
CA ALA A 21 -21.02 -4.87 0.71
C ALA A 21 -20.16 -5.87 -0.06
N ASP A 22 -20.54 -6.21 -1.28
CA ASP A 22 -19.63 -6.79 -2.27
C ASP A 22 -18.44 -5.82 -2.40
N ILE A 23 -17.36 -6.12 -1.69
CA ILE A 23 -16.15 -5.30 -1.72
C ILE A 23 -15.53 -5.60 -3.08
N ASP A 24 -15.72 -4.68 -4.04
CA ASP A 24 -14.94 -4.67 -5.29
C ASP A 24 -13.45 -4.87 -4.92
N GLU A 25 -12.76 -5.78 -5.62
CA GLU A 25 -11.35 -6.14 -5.35
C GLU A 25 -10.39 -4.93 -5.36
N ASP A 26 -10.84 -3.79 -5.90
CA ASP A 26 -10.10 -2.53 -5.97
C ASP A 26 -10.40 -1.52 -4.84
N VAL A 27 -11.25 -1.87 -3.86
CA VAL A 27 -11.57 -0.98 -2.72
C VAL A 27 -10.68 -1.33 -1.52
N TYR A 28 -9.70 -0.47 -1.23
CA TYR A 28 -8.91 -0.58 -0.01
C TYR A 28 -9.77 -0.25 1.22
N VAL A 29 -10.04 -1.27 2.05
CA VAL A 29 -10.77 -1.10 3.31
C VAL A 29 -9.82 -0.69 4.44
N ILE A 30 -10.03 0.51 4.96
CA ILE A 30 -9.32 1.03 6.14
C ILE A 30 -10.26 0.85 7.35
N TRP A 31 -9.79 0.10 8.33
CA TRP A 31 -10.48 -0.16 9.58
C TRP A 31 -10.11 0.94 10.60
N ALA A 32 -10.97 1.24 11.56
CA ALA A 32 -10.68 2.27 12.57
C ALA A 32 -9.35 1.99 13.31
N ASP A 33 -9.07 0.72 13.57
CA ASP A 33 -7.86 0.28 14.29
C ASP A 33 -6.59 0.43 13.46
N ASN A 34 -6.66 0.29 12.13
CA ASN A 34 -5.49 0.39 11.24
C ASN A 34 -5.28 1.80 10.66
N LEU A 35 -6.24 2.70 10.82
CA LEU A 35 -6.19 4.07 10.29
C LEU A 35 -4.93 4.84 10.71
N PRO A 36 -4.47 4.82 11.98
CA PRO A 36 -3.26 5.53 12.37
C PRO A 36 -1.99 4.99 11.68
N ILE A 37 -1.89 3.66 11.55
CA ILE A 37 -0.76 3.00 10.88
C ILE A 37 -0.78 3.34 9.39
N TRP A 38 -1.95 3.27 8.75
CA TRP A 38 -2.11 3.63 7.35
C TRP A 38 -1.72 5.10 7.08
N GLN A 39 -2.15 6.03 7.94
CA GLN A 39 -1.77 7.45 7.82
C GLN A 39 -0.26 7.65 7.97
N MET A 40 0.38 6.87 8.85
CA MET A 40 1.83 6.90 8.99
C MET A 40 2.54 6.33 7.76
N PHE A 41 2.11 5.18 7.26
CA PHE A 41 2.64 4.57 6.04
C PHE A 41 2.52 5.53 4.84
N ARG A 42 1.38 6.22 4.70
CA ARG A 42 1.17 7.27 3.69
C ARG A 42 2.18 8.42 3.78
N ARG A 43 2.63 8.80 4.98
CA ARG A 43 3.64 9.85 5.16
C ARG A 43 5.04 9.38 4.76
N LEU A 44 5.29 8.07 4.76
CA LEU A 44 6.55 7.46 4.32
C LEU A 44 6.63 7.27 2.80
N GLN A 45 5.56 7.57 2.04
CA GLN A 45 5.49 7.34 0.59
C GLN A 45 6.63 7.97 -0.23
N ASN A 46 7.23 9.08 0.24
CA ASN A 46 8.34 9.75 -0.44
C ASN A 46 9.72 9.44 0.17
N LYS A 47 9.79 8.45 1.06
CA LYS A 47 10.99 8.04 1.80
C LYS A 47 11.55 6.69 1.35
N TRP A 48 10.98 6.12 0.29
CA TRP A 48 11.43 4.87 -0.29
C TRP A 48 12.79 5.00 -0.96
N ASN A 49 13.63 3.98 -0.76
CA ASN A 49 14.89 3.84 -1.45
C ASN A 49 14.70 3.16 -2.80
N PHE A 50 15.48 3.62 -3.77
CA PHE A 50 15.55 3.06 -5.11
C PHE A 50 17.00 2.79 -5.48
N VAL A 51 17.24 1.67 -6.15
CA VAL A 51 18.54 1.31 -6.72
C VAL A 51 18.44 1.30 -8.23
N ALA A 52 19.40 1.95 -8.89
CA ALA A 52 19.51 1.94 -10.35
C ALA A 52 20.20 0.66 -10.82
N MET A 53 19.58 -0.02 -11.77
CA MET A 53 20.12 -1.21 -12.43
C MET A 53 20.89 -0.84 -13.71
N PRO A 54 21.76 -1.72 -14.23
CA PRO A 54 22.55 -1.46 -15.45
C PRO A 54 21.73 -1.16 -16.71
N ASP A 55 20.46 -1.57 -16.75
CA ASP A 55 19.50 -1.32 -17.83
C ASP A 55 18.68 -0.03 -17.64
N ASN A 56 19.12 0.85 -16.73
CA ASN A 56 18.48 2.10 -16.36
C ASN A 56 17.08 1.92 -15.74
N GLU A 57 16.77 0.72 -15.22
CA GLU A 57 15.56 0.46 -14.44
C GLU A 57 15.80 0.78 -12.95
N LEU A 58 14.83 1.43 -12.32
CA LEU A 58 14.84 1.68 -10.88
C LEU A 58 14.10 0.56 -10.16
N ILE A 59 14.76 -0.07 -9.19
CA ILE A 59 14.16 -1.06 -8.30
C ILE A 59 13.93 -0.42 -6.94
N MET A 60 12.68 -0.44 -6.47
CA MET A 60 12.31 -0.04 -5.12
C MET A 60 12.80 -1.10 -4.13
N THR A 61 13.55 -0.69 -3.10
CA THR A 61 14.18 -1.63 -2.15
C THR A 61 13.58 -1.60 -0.76
N GLY A 62 12.75 -0.60 -0.45
CA GLY A 62 12.13 -0.48 0.87
C GLY A 62 12.18 0.92 1.47
N ILE A 63 11.66 1.04 2.69
CA ILE A 63 11.69 2.23 3.52
C ILE A 63 12.87 2.11 4.50
N PRO A 64 13.79 3.09 4.56
CA PRO A 64 14.86 3.07 5.54
C PRO A 64 14.30 3.09 6.97
N TYR A 65 14.71 2.14 7.81
CA TYR A 65 14.34 2.10 9.22
C TYR A 65 14.52 3.45 9.97
N PRO A 66 15.59 4.25 9.74
CA PRO A 66 15.71 5.57 10.37
C PRO A 66 14.56 6.54 10.04
N ASN A 67 13.93 6.41 8.88
CA ASN A 67 12.77 7.22 8.51
C ASN A 67 11.52 6.79 9.28
N ILE A 68 11.33 5.48 9.48
CA ILE A 68 10.25 4.90 10.31
C ILE A 68 10.44 5.36 11.76
N GLU A 69 11.65 5.20 12.30
CA GLU A 69 11.98 5.59 13.67
C GLU A 69 11.83 7.10 13.89
N GLY A 70 12.30 7.93 12.95
CA GLY A 70 12.12 9.38 12.97
C GLY A 70 10.65 9.80 12.97
N MET A 71 9.81 9.07 12.24
CA MET A 71 8.37 9.27 12.24
C MET A 71 7.71 8.90 13.57
N LEU A 72 8.07 7.75 14.15
CA LEU A 72 7.54 7.33 15.45
C LEU A 72 7.92 8.32 16.56
N ARG A 73 9.14 8.89 16.48
CA ARG A 73 9.61 9.92 17.42
C ARG A 73 8.83 11.24 17.35
N THR A 74 8.32 11.59 16.17
CA THR A 74 7.61 12.85 15.92
C THR A 74 6.09 12.69 15.98
N SER A 75 5.59 11.45 16.04
CA SER A 75 4.17 11.14 16.12
C SER A 75 3.61 11.47 17.50
N GLN A 76 2.66 12.40 17.55
CA GLN A 76 1.95 12.72 18.78
C GLN A 76 1.07 11.54 19.21
N GLY A 77 1.11 11.19 20.49
CA GLY A 77 0.23 10.17 21.09
C GLY A 77 0.72 8.72 20.99
N VAL A 78 1.78 8.42 20.24
CA VAL A 78 2.33 7.06 20.14
C VAL A 78 3.33 6.80 21.27
N LYS A 79 3.04 5.84 22.16
CA LYS A 79 3.94 5.49 23.27
C LYS A 79 5.04 4.56 22.75
N LYS A 80 6.26 4.69 23.29
CA LYS A 80 7.42 3.83 22.93
C LYS A 80 7.14 2.33 23.07
N LYS A 81 6.30 1.94 24.02
CA LYS A 81 5.91 0.52 24.22
C LYS A 81 5.12 -0.06 23.04
N ASP A 82 4.44 0.79 22.26
CA ASP A 82 3.59 0.38 21.15
C ASP A 82 4.40 0.38 19.82
N TRP A 83 5.63 0.91 19.83
CA TRP A 83 6.47 1.00 18.63
C TRP A 83 6.75 -0.34 17.97
N PRO A 84 7.08 -1.44 18.68
CA PRO A 84 7.38 -2.70 18.03
C PRO A 84 6.23 -3.24 17.19
N GLY A 85 4.98 -3.14 17.68
CA GLY A 85 3.80 -3.57 16.92
C GLY A 85 3.58 -2.72 15.68
N ILE A 86 3.68 -1.39 15.85
CA ILE A 86 3.53 -0.45 14.74
C ILE A 86 4.62 -0.63 13.67
N ILE A 87 5.85 -0.92 14.07
CA ILE A 87 6.95 -1.22 13.13
C ILE A 87 6.61 -2.50 12.35
N ALA A 88 6.17 -3.56 13.04
CA ALA A 88 5.79 -4.80 12.38
C ALA A 88 4.65 -4.61 11.37
N ASP A 89 3.67 -3.76 11.69
CA ASP A 89 2.58 -3.44 10.76
C ASP A 89 3.07 -2.65 9.54
N ILE A 90 4.01 -1.71 9.73
CA ILE A 90 4.66 -1.01 8.61
C ILE A 90 5.46 -1.97 7.74
N GLU A 91 6.23 -2.86 8.35
CA GLU A 91 7.03 -3.87 7.63
C GLU A 91 6.10 -4.78 6.80
N ALA A 92 4.96 -5.19 7.33
CA ALA A 92 3.97 -5.97 6.58
C ALA A 92 3.39 -5.18 5.38
N MET A 93 3.11 -3.89 5.56
CA MET A 93 2.65 -3.02 4.46
C MET A 93 3.75 -2.79 3.41
N GLU A 94 5.00 -2.67 3.85
CA GLU A 94 6.17 -2.52 2.99
C GLU A 94 6.38 -3.77 2.13
N ASP A 95 6.35 -4.97 2.74
CA ASP A 95 6.50 -6.24 2.04
C ASP A 95 5.40 -6.45 0.99
N ALA A 96 4.16 -6.09 1.30
CA ALA A 96 3.05 -6.15 0.36
C ALA A 96 3.28 -5.20 -0.84
N ALA A 97 3.73 -3.96 -0.56
CA ALA A 97 4.03 -2.98 -1.60
C ALA A 97 5.22 -3.40 -2.48
N LEU A 98 6.28 -3.97 -1.88
CA LEU A 98 7.44 -4.49 -2.58
C LEU A 98 7.07 -5.67 -3.47
N THR A 99 6.21 -6.58 -3.00
CA THR A 99 5.69 -7.70 -3.79
C THR A 99 5.00 -7.20 -5.06
N GLY A 100 4.02 -6.30 -4.92
CA GLY A 100 3.31 -5.75 -6.07
C GLY A 100 4.21 -4.98 -7.04
N PHE A 101 5.16 -4.21 -6.50
CA PHE A 101 6.15 -3.51 -7.34
C PHE A 101 7.05 -4.48 -8.11
N ASN A 102 7.56 -5.51 -7.46
CA ASN A 102 8.45 -6.50 -8.07
C ASN A 102 7.72 -7.30 -9.15
N GLU A 103 6.47 -7.68 -8.93
CA GLU A 103 5.63 -8.33 -9.94
C GLU A 103 5.45 -7.44 -11.18
N ALA A 104 5.19 -6.15 -10.99
CA ALA A 104 5.07 -5.19 -12.08
C ALA A 104 6.40 -5.03 -12.86
N VAL A 105 7.54 -4.97 -12.17
CA VAL A 105 8.88 -4.95 -12.79
C VAL A 105 9.09 -6.20 -13.65
N VAL A 106 8.80 -7.39 -13.10
CA VAL A 106 8.94 -8.66 -13.82
C VAL A 106 8.04 -8.71 -15.06
N ALA A 107 6.78 -8.26 -14.94
CA ALA A 107 5.85 -8.21 -16.05
C ALA A 107 6.38 -7.33 -17.19
N ARG A 108 6.85 -6.11 -16.88
CA ARG A 108 7.45 -5.19 -17.88
C ARG A 108 8.68 -5.80 -18.55
N ARG A 109 9.54 -6.50 -17.81
CA ARG A 109 10.73 -7.17 -18.38
C ARG A 109 10.34 -8.27 -19.37
N LYS A 110 9.35 -9.10 -19.03
CA LYS A 110 8.83 -10.14 -19.92
C LYS A 110 8.26 -9.54 -21.21
N GLU A 111 7.56 -8.42 -21.11
CA GLU A 111 7.01 -7.73 -22.28
C GLU A 111 8.11 -7.19 -23.20
N LYS A 112 9.10 -6.48 -22.64
CA LYS A 112 10.27 -5.99 -23.42
C LYS A 112 11.03 -7.13 -24.09
N GLN A 113 11.18 -8.28 -23.43
CA GLN A 113 11.84 -9.44 -24.03
C GLN A 113 11.05 -9.98 -25.23
N ARG A 114 9.72 -10.14 -25.08
CA ARG A 114 8.84 -10.59 -26.17
C ARG A 114 8.88 -9.64 -27.36
N GLU A 115 8.95 -8.34 -27.12
CA GLU A 115 9.08 -7.35 -28.19
C GLU A 115 10.41 -7.49 -28.94
N ARG A 116 11.53 -7.64 -28.22
CA ARG A 116 12.85 -7.89 -28.82
C ARG A 116 12.88 -9.17 -29.66
N GLU A 117 12.27 -10.24 -29.16
CA GLU A 117 12.15 -11.51 -29.89
C GLU A 117 11.32 -11.37 -31.18
N ARG A 118 10.21 -10.63 -31.12
CA ARG A 118 9.39 -10.31 -32.30
C ARG A 118 10.16 -9.49 -33.33
N GLN A 119 10.89 -8.47 -32.91
CA GLN A 119 11.73 -7.64 -33.79
C GLN A 119 12.85 -8.46 -34.42
N ALA A 120 13.53 -9.31 -33.65
CA ALA A 120 14.58 -10.20 -34.15
C ALA A 120 14.04 -11.24 -35.16
N ALA A 121 12.84 -11.78 -34.92
CA ALA A 121 12.19 -12.70 -35.84
C ALA A 121 11.75 -12.01 -37.15
N ALA A 122 11.30 -10.75 -37.09
CA ALA A 122 10.97 -9.95 -38.26
C ALA A 122 12.21 -9.61 -39.10
N ALA A 123 13.32 -9.25 -38.45
CA ALA A 123 14.58 -8.95 -39.12
C ALA A 123 15.22 -10.16 -39.82
N ARG A 124 14.96 -11.39 -39.36
CA ARG A 124 15.44 -12.64 -39.99
C ARG A 124 14.63 -13.07 -41.22
N ARG A 125 13.47 -12.45 -41.46
CA ARG A 125 12.58 -12.76 -42.60
C ARG A 125 12.75 -11.79 -43.78
N GLN A 126 13.58 -10.75 -43.61
CA GLN A 126 14.02 -9.83 -44.67
C GLN A 126 15.40 -10.26 -45.16
#